data_AF-A0A1C6YK86-F1
#
_entry.id   AF-A0A1C6YK86-F1
#
_cell.length_a   1.000
_cell.length_b   1.000
_cell.length_c   1.000
_cell.angle_alpha   90.00
_cell.angle_beta   90.00
_cell.angle_gamma   90.00
#
_symmetry.space_group_name_H-M   'P 1'
#
loop_
_entity.id
_entity.type
_entity.pdbx_description
1 polymer ?
#
loop_
_entity_poly.entity_id
_entity_poly.type
_entity_poly.pdbx_seq_one_letter_code
_entity_poly.pdbx_strand_id
1 'polypeptide(L)'
;MLNLIPKRIPSTSLLYGKRPIQRIQVGKDKHVLELCLSDINSIYNDIDTSTELQNKDYNPLKYSKYIKYKMSALYLIETYKNEENKKTALTNVKWYSKIRDYFFINFSKNQVELKEKIAPNFFYPIEK
;
A
#
# COMPACT_ATOMS: atom_id res chain seq x y z
N MET A 1 -20.79 -3.33 6.60
CA MET A 1 -21.09 -4.13 5.39
C MET A 1 -21.69 -5.47 5.78
N LEU A 2 -22.50 -6.06 4.90
CA LEU A 2 -23.05 -7.41 5.03
C LEU A 2 -22.09 -8.43 4.40
N ASN A 3 -22.24 -9.71 4.74
CA ASN A 3 -21.43 -10.79 4.17
C ASN A 3 -22.08 -11.35 2.88
N LEU A 4 -22.25 -10.49 1.88
CA LEU A 4 -22.89 -10.82 0.61
C LEU A 4 -21.96 -10.41 -0.53
N ILE A 5 -21.29 -11.39 -1.16
CA ILE A 5 -20.43 -11.16 -2.31
C ILE A 5 -21.16 -11.65 -3.57
N PRO A 6 -21.40 -10.79 -4.57
CA PRO A 6 -22.09 -11.20 -5.80
C PRO A 6 -21.23 -12.18 -6.60
N LYS A 7 -21.85 -13.22 -7.16
CA LYS A 7 -21.17 -14.16 -8.07
C LYS A 7 -20.63 -13.43 -9.30
N ARG A 8 -19.55 -13.97 -9.89
CA ARG A 8 -18.88 -13.42 -11.09
C ARG A 8 -19.48 -13.90 -12.41
N ILE A 9 -20.56 -14.66 -12.34
CA ILE A 9 -21.18 -15.27 -13.51
C ILE A 9 -21.91 -14.17 -14.27
N PRO A 10 -21.84 -14.13 -15.61
CA PRO A 10 -22.46 -13.06 -16.41
C PRO A 10 -23.98 -12.93 -16.21
N SER A 11 -24.68 -13.97 -15.73
CA SER A 11 -26.09 -13.91 -15.35
C SER A 11 -26.36 -13.04 -14.12
N THR A 12 -25.38 -12.93 -13.21
CA THR A 12 -25.47 -12.21 -11.94
C THR A 12 -24.76 -10.86 -11.99
N SER A 13 -23.54 -10.83 -12.53
CA SER A 13 -22.73 -9.62 -12.69
C SER A 13 -22.30 -9.48 -14.14
N LEU A 14 -23.19 -8.88 -14.93
CA LEU A 14 -22.94 -8.62 -16.35
C LEU A 14 -21.70 -7.73 -16.51
N LEU A 15 -20.82 -8.10 -17.45
CA LEU A 15 -19.54 -7.42 -17.75
C LEU A 15 -18.45 -7.51 -16.67
N TYR A 16 -18.63 -8.32 -15.62
CA TYR A 16 -17.56 -8.54 -14.64
C TYR A 16 -16.27 -9.02 -15.33
N GLY A 17 -15.17 -8.35 -15.05
CA GLY A 17 -13.85 -8.70 -15.58
C GLY A 17 -13.61 -8.36 -17.06
N LYS A 18 -14.55 -7.70 -17.76
CA LYS A 18 -14.32 -7.20 -19.12
C LYS A 18 -13.38 -5.98 -19.16
N ARG A 19 -13.26 -5.26 -18.04
CA ARG A 19 -12.33 -4.15 -17.84
C ARG A 19 -11.45 -4.43 -16.61
N PRO A 20 -10.22 -3.93 -16.56
CA PRO A 20 -9.29 -4.16 -15.44
C PRO A 20 -9.61 -3.30 -14.20
N ILE A 21 -10.70 -2.54 -14.22
CA ILE A 21 -11.11 -1.64 -13.14
C ILE A 21 -12.55 -1.92 -12.73
N GLN A 22 -12.87 -1.64 -11.47
CA GLN A 22 -14.25 -1.46 -11.01
C GLN A 22 -14.40 -0.09 -10.37
N ARG A 23 -15.64 0.40 -10.32
CA ARG A 23 -15.96 1.72 -9.78
C ARG A 23 -17.08 1.60 -8.79
N ILE A 24 -16.96 2.31 -7.68
CA ILE A 24 -18.02 2.43 -6.68
C ILE A 24 -18.27 3.90 -6.35
N GLN A 25 -19.51 4.22 -5.99
CA GLN A 25 -19.88 5.52 -5.44
C GLN A 25 -19.92 5.41 -3.91
N VAL A 26 -19.26 6.33 -3.22
CA VAL A 26 -19.07 6.30 -1.77
C VAL A 26 -19.69 7.54 -1.12
N GLY A 27 -20.43 7.32 -0.04
CA GLY A 27 -21.00 8.39 0.79
C GLY A 27 -22.23 9.07 0.18
N LYS A 28 -22.70 10.12 0.86
CA LYS A 28 -23.86 10.92 0.40
C LYS A 28 -23.54 11.72 -0.86
N ASP A 29 -22.30 12.18 -0.97
CA ASP A 29 -21.82 13.03 -2.08
C ASP A 29 -21.43 12.21 -3.32
N LYS A 30 -21.60 10.87 -3.27
CA LYS A 30 -21.36 9.93 -4.37
C LYS A 30 -19.97 10.06 -4.99
N HIS A 31 -18.94 10.23 -4.15
CA HIS A 31 -17.55 10.25 -4.61
C HIS A 31 -17.22 8.95 -5.35
N VAL A 32 -16.62 9.06 -6.53
CA VAL A 32 -16.25 7.91 -7.36
C VAL A 32 -14.88 7.40 -6.94
N LEU A 33 -14.82 6.14 -6.53
CA LEU A 33 -13.57 5.44 -6.25
C LEU A 33 -13.35 4.37 -7.31
N GLU A 34 -12.16 4.40 -7.93
CA GLU A 34 -11.72 3.35 -8.85
C GLU A 34 -10.87 2.33 -8.10
N LEU A 35 -11.11 1.05 -8.39
CA LEU A 35 -10.46 -0.09 -7.76
C LEU A 35 -9.88 -1.00 -8.82
N CYS A 36 -8.70 -1.56 -8.56
CA CYS A 36 -8.11 -2.55 -9.44
C CYS A 36 -8.89 -3.86 -9.39
N LEU A 37 -9.15 -4.47 -10.54
CA LEU A 37 -9.84 -5.76 -10.62
C LEU A 37 -9.06 -6.88 -9.91
N SER A 38 -7.72 -6.81 -9.88
CA SER A 38 -6.89 -7.81 -9.19
C SER A 38 -7.21 -7.89 -7.70
N ASP A 39 -7.38 -6.73 -7.06
CA ASP A 39 -7.60 -6.63 -5.62
C ASP A 39 -9.00 -7.16 -5.28
N ILE A 40 -9.97 -6.88 -6.15
CA ILE A 40 -11.34 -7.38 -6.00
C ILE A 40 -11.39 -8.89 -6.24
N ASN A 41 -10.67 -9.40 -7.23
CA ASN A 41 -10.54 -10.84 -7.48
C ASN A 41 -9.92 -11.57 -6.28
N SER A 42 -9.05 -10.93 -5.49
CA SER A 42 -8.50 -11.55 -4.28
C SER A 42 -9.56 -11.88 -3.24
N ILE A 43 -10.66 -11.10 -3.18
CA ILE A 43 -11.80 -11.35 -2.28
C ILE A 43 -12.49 -12.66 -2.66
N TYR A 44 -12.56 -13.00 -3.95
CA TYR A 44 -13.20 -14.22 -4.42
C TYR A 44 -12.45 -15.51 -4.04
N ASN A 45 -11.17 -15.41 -3.65
CA ASN A 45 -10.42 -16.54 -3.10
C ASN A 45 -10.83 -16.87 -1.66
N ASP A 46 -11.45 -15.91 -0.96
CA ASP A 46 -11.87 -16.02 0.44
C ASP A 46 -13.35 -16.41 0.62
N ILE A 47 -14.07 -16.62 -0.49
CA ILE A 47 -15.48 -16.99 -0.51
C ILE A 47 -15.68 -18.44 -0.07
N ASP A 48 -16.77 -18.68 0.63
CA ASP A 48 -17.32 -20.01 0.82
C ASP A 48 -18.28 -20.34 -0.34
N THR A 49 -17.91 -21.34 -1.14
CA THR A 49 -18.72 -21.78 -2.29
C THR A 49 -19.79 -22.79 -1.93
N SER A 50 -19.79 -23.30 -0.69
CA SER A 50 -20.79 -24.28 -0.24
C SER A 50 -22.13 -23.64 0.10
N THR A 51 -22.12 -22.34 0.41
CA THR A 51 -23.29 -21.59 0.84
C THR A 51 -23.69 -20.55 -0.22
N GLU A 52 -24.97 -20.53 -0.55
CA GLU A 52 -25.54 -19.61 -1.51
C GLU A 52 -26.66 -18.81 -0.83
N LEU A 53 -26.63 -17.49 -1.00
CA LEU A 53 -27.53 -16.55 -0.37
C LEU A 53 -28.27 -15.74 -1.42
N GLN A 54 -29.49 -15.31 -1.08
CA GLN A 54 -30.35 -14.43 -1.86
C GLN A 54 -30.47 -14.85 -3.34
N ASN A 55 -31.45 -15.69 -3.65
CA ASN A 55 -31.71 -16.20 -5.01
C ASN A 55 -30.51 -16.91 -5.66
N LYS A 56 -29.56 -17.39 -4.85
CA LYS A 56 -28.30 -18.00 -5.29
C LYS A 56 -27.39 -17.05 -6.07
N ASP A 57 -27.58 -15.74 -5.94
CA ASP A 57 -26.78 -14.74 -6.65
C ASP A 57 -25.55 -14.32 -5.85
N TYR A 58 -25.54 -14.59 -4.55
CA TYR A 58 -24.49 -14.18 -3.62
C TYR A 58 -23.88 -15.36 -2.88
N ASN A 59 -22.59 -15.26 -2.60
CA ASN A 59 -21.89 -16.17 -1.70
C ASN A 59 -21.30 -15.38 -0.53
N PRO A 60 -21.29 -15.94 0.68
CA PRO A 60 -20.62 -15.30 1.81
C PRO A 60 -19.11 -15.53 1.77
N LEU A 61 -18.38 -14.64 2.42
CA LEU A 61 -16.99 -14.88 2.80
C LEU A 61 -16.91 -15.84 3.98
N LYS A 62 -15.80 -16.57 4.07
CA LYS A 62 -15.43 -17.29 5.29
C LYS A 62 -15.39 -16.33 6.48
N TYR A 63 -15.94 -16.75 7.62
CA TYR A 63 -16.15 -15.88 8.78
C TYR A 63 -14.86 -15.18 9.26
N SER A 64 -13.74 -15.90 9.32
CA SER A 64 -12.44 -15.35 9.72
C SER A 64 -11.99 -14.19 8.82
N LYS A 65 -12.19 -14.31 7.50
CA LYS A 65 -11.86 -13.28 6.52
C LYS A 65 -12.83 -12.10 6.60
N TYR A 66 -14.12 -12.38 6.72
CA TYR A 66 -15.14 -11.35 6.92
C TYR A 66 -14.87 -10.47 8.14
N ILE A 67 -14.54 -11.07 9.28
CA ILE A 67 -14.18 -10.33 10.50
C ILE A 67 -12.89 -9.54 10.31
N LYS A 68 -11.86 -10.11 9.66
CA LYS A 68 -10.62 -9.39 9.36
C LYS A 68 -10.88 -8.11 8.57
N TYR A 69 -11.70 -8.18 7.51
CA TYR A 69 -12.06 -6.99 6.72
C TYR A 69 -12.83 -5.96 7.56
N LYS A 70 -13.76 -6.41 8.41
CA LYS A 70 -14.48 -5.51 9.33
C LYS A 70 -13.55 -4.82 10.32
N MET A 71 -12.59 -5.55 10.90
CA MET A 71 -11.61 -4.97 11.84
C MET A 71 -10.72 -3.94 11.14
N SER A 72 -10.21 -4.24 9.94
CA SER A 72 -9.44 -3.26 9.15
C SER A 72 -10.25 -2.00 8.86
N ALA A 73 -11.52 -2.13 8.46
CA ALA A 73 -12.38 -0.98 8.23
C ALA A 73 -12.66 -0.19 9.52
N LEU A 74 -12.88 -0.88 10.64
CA LEU A 74 -13.09 -0.25 11.95
C LEU A 74 -11.86 0.57 12.36
N TYR A 75 -10.65 0.02 12.25
CA TYR A 75 -9.42 0.74 12.58
C TYR A 75 -9.22 2.00 11.71
N LEU A 76 -9.57 1.94 10.42
CA LEU A 76 -9.52 3.13 9.55
C LEU A 76 -10.54 4.20 9.98
N ILE A 77 -11.72 3.79 10.44
CA ILE A 77 -12.74 4.71 10.95
C ILE A 77 -12.31 5.32 12.29
N GLU A 78 -11.79 4.51 13.20
CA GLU A 78 -11.34 4.94 14.52
C GLU A 78 -10.15 5.87 14.43
N THR A 79 -9.15 5.53 13.60
CA THR A 79 -8.06 6.45 13.29
C THR A 79 -8.63 7.76 12.76
N TYR A 80 -9.40 7.77 11.67
CA TYR A 80 -9.98 9.02 11.16
C TYR A 80 -10.68 9.91 12.21
N LYS A 81 -11.34 9.34 13.22
CA LYS A 81 -11.99 10.09 14.30
C LYS A 81 -11.05 10.66 15.36
N ASN A 82 -9.91 10.02 15.62
CA ASN A 82 -8.98 10.46 16.65
C ASN A 82 -8.16 11.67 16.16
N GLU A 83 -7.83 12.61 17.04
CA GLU A 83 -7.07 13.81 16.66
C GLU A 83 -5.55 13.52 16.53
N GLU A 84 -5.02 12.60 17.33
CA GLU A 84 -3.61 12.17 17.33
C GLU A 84 -3.29 11.16 16.22
N ASN A 85 -3.76 11.44 15.00
CA ASN A 85 -3.59 10.51 13.90
C ASN A 85 -2.17 10.46 13.36
N LYS A 86 -1.64 9.25 13.28
CA LYS A 86 -0.45 8.99 12.47
C LYS A 86 -0.79 9.24 11.01
N LYS A 87 0.01 10.09 10.35
CA LYS A 87 -0.16 10.45 8.93
C LYS A 87 0.03 9.26 7.98
N THR A 88 0.67 8.18 8.42
CA THR A 88 1.01 7.03 7.59
C THR A 88 0.66 5.73 8.28
N ALA A 89 0.33 4.70 7.49
CA ALA A 89 0.10 3.33 7.96
C ALA A 89 1.41 2.56 8.21
N LEU A 90 2.57 3.15 7.91
CA LEU A 90 3.87 2.50 8.05
C LEU A 90 4.28 2.40 9.52
N THR A 91 4.74 1.24 9.91
CA THR A 91 5.23 0.98 11.27
C THR A 91 6.74 1.18 11.34
N ASN A 92 7.19 1.95 12.34
CA ASN A 92 8.57 2.03 12.84
C ASN A 92 9.67 1.92 11.77
N VAL A 93 9.84 2.99 10.99
CA VAL A 93 10.81 3.04 9.90
C VAL A 93 12.22 3.23 10.44
N LYS A 94 12.96 2.12 10.64
CA LYS A 94 14.32 2.13 11.26
C LYS A 94 15.48 2.27 10.27
N TRP A 95 15.25 2.24 8.96
CA TRP A 95 16.32 2.20 7.96
C TRP A 95 16.89 3.57 7.55
N TYR A 96 16.29 4.67 8.01
CA TYR A 96 16.78 6.02 7.70
C TYR A 96 18.20 6.27 8.20
N SER A 97 18.55 5.74 9.38
CA SER A 97 19.92 5.85 9.91
C SER A 97 20.93 5.20 8.97
N LYS A 98 20.62 3.99 8.47
CA LYS A 98 21.49 3.26 7.54
C LYS A 98 21.73 4.04 6.24
N ILE A 99 20.69 4.68 5.69
CA ILE A 99 20.83 5.51 4.48
C ILE A 99 21.72 6.71 4.74
N ARG A 100 21.49 7.40 5.85
CA ARG A 100 22.30 8.56 6.26
C ARG A 100 23.76 8.15 6.42
N ASP A 101 24.03 7.05 7.12
CA ASP A 101 25.39 6.60 7.40
C ASP A 101 26.09 6.16 6.10
N TYR A 102 25.37 5.48 5.20
CA TYR A 102 25.86 5.14 3.85
C TYR A 102 26.23 6.39 3.04
N PHE A 103 25.39 7.43 3.07
CA PHE A 103 25.66 8.69 2.39
C PHE A 103 26.96 9.34 2.91
N PHE A 104 27.14 9.44 4.22
CA PHE A 104 28.35 10.05 4.80
C PHE A 104 29.62 9.25 4.53
N ILE A 105 29.54 7.92 4.52
CA ILE A 105 30.67 7.06 4.15
C ILE A 105 31.07 7.30 2.70
N ASN A 106 30.13 7.34 1.77
CA ASN A 106 30.45 7.57 0.36
C ASN A 106 30.92 9.00 0.11
N PHE A 107 30.30 9.99 0.76
CA PHE A 107 30.71 11.38 0.66
C PHE A 107 32.16 11.57 1.14
N SER A 108 32.51 11.01 2.30
CA SER A 108 33.87 11.11 2.84
C SER A 108 34.90 10.40 1.95
N LYS A 109 34.59 9.20 1.42
CA LYS A 109 35.43 8.51 0.44
C LYS A 109 35.71 9.37 -0.80
N ASN A 110 34.67 9.98 -1.38
CA ASN A 110 34.82 10.83 -2.56
C ASN A 110 35.68 12.08 -2.28
N GLN A 111 35.56 12.68 -1.08
CA GLN A 111 36.39 13.82 -0.69
C GLN A 111 37.87 13.44 -0.58
N VAL A 112 38.18 12.27 -0.01
CA VAL A 112 39.54 11.75 0.07
C VAL A 112 40.12 11.51 -1.33
N GLU A 113 39.36 10.84 -2.20
CA GLU A 113 39.78 10.55 -3.58
C GLU A 113 40.04 11.84 -4.39
N LEU A 114 39.20 12.87 -4.22
CA LEU A 114 39.41 14.17 -4.85
C LEU A 114 40.67 14.86 -4.34
N LYS A 115 40.93 14.81 -3.02
CA LYS A 115 42.13 15.41 -2.43
C LYS A 115 43.42 14.78 -2.98
N GLU A 116 43.44 13.46 -3.13
CA GLU A 116 44.57 12.73 -3.73
C GLU A 116 44.85 13.18 -5.17
N LYS A 117 43.79 13.45 -5.95
CA LYS A 117 43.92 13.90 -7.34
C LYS A 117 44.30 15.38 -7.49
N ILE A 118 44.03 16.22 -6.48
CA ILE A 118 44.21 17.69 -6.55
C ILE A 118 45.54 18.15 -5.93
N ALA A 119 46.30 17.28 -5.26
CA ALA A 119 47.54 17.64 -4.56
C ALA A 119 48.54 18.44 -5.44
N PRO A 120 48.71 19.75 -5.23
CA PRO A 120 49.65 20.54 -6.00
C PRO A 120 51.07 20.37 -5.44
N ASN A 121 52.06 20.22 -6.32
CA ASN A 121 53.46 20.25 -5.92
C ASN A 121 53.88 21.70 -5.67
N PHE A 122 53.95 22.10 -4.40
CA PHE A 122 54.44 23.41 -4.01
C PHE A 122 55.95 23.36 -3.77
N PHE A 123 56.70 24.18 -4.51
CA PHE A 123 58.12 24.44 -4.24
C PHE A 123 58.23 25.69 -3.40
N TYR A 124 58.75 25.56 -2.18
CA TYR A 124 59.08 26.70 -1.33
C TYR A 124 60.58 27.00 -1.44
N PRO A 125 60.97 28.25 -1.76
CA PRO A 125 62.38 28.63 -1.79
C PRO A 125 62.92 28.63 -0.36
N ILE A 126 64.00 27.88 -0.14
CA ILE A 126 64.73 27.86 1.13
C ILE A 126 65.98 28.73 0.92
N GLU A 127 66.14 29.80 1.70
CA GLU A 127 67.35 30.62 1.71
C GLU A 127 68.55 29.78 2.21
N LYS A 128 69.69 29.88 1.53
CA LYS A 128 70.91 29.13 1.83
C LYS A 128 71.66 29.67 3.04
#